data_AF-A0A4U6T0N9-F1
#
_entry.id   AF-A0A4U6T0N9-F1
#
_cell.length_a   1.000
_cell.length_b   1.000
_cell.length_c   1.000
_cell.angle_alpha   90.00
_cell.angle_beta   90.00
_cell.angle_gamma   90.00
#
_symmetry.space_group_name_H-M   'P 1'
#
loop_
_entity.id
_entity.type
_entity.pdbx_description
1 polymer ?
#
loop_
_entity_poly.entity_id
_entity_poly.type
_entity_poly.pdbx_seq_one_letter_code
_entity_poly.pdbx_strand_id
1 'polypeptide(L)'
;MLLLRHRLPSPLPRRRAPLRFLRRLAMSSASATPPSTSAAADYHCRTKHSLTAGYARGPGRLDWANQPNPFLRFAPAPQLPLPNPPPPALSSAPVPYPALFHSPPPPPPPQPLTVDSLSALLFHSLALSAWKSAGLSTWSLRVNPSSGNLHPTEAHLLFPHPREPGRLAVAHYAPRDHLLEVRAAAPAGECAAILPAPATAVVALSSVFWREAWKYGERAFRYCNHDVGHALAAVAVAAAALGWDAKVLDGLSYEDLGRLVGVEKGSPAATPEELPDKVVRGKAPWVERQHPDCAVLLFPAGSEPEVDYGRMSEALRRFDGLDWVGKANALSKDHVVWDVIYRTAEEVKKHGPAPEERFFVMPWRKSPAMSEGLYKQLTVEEVVRRRRSAVDMDGVHVMGRDTFYQMLLHCLPSGKVGSGERQGQQCALPFRVLPWDAEVHAALFVHRISGLPKGLYFLVRNEEHFGALQRAMRQDFEWVRPEGCPDSLPLYRLMKGDCQRLAMQISCFQEIASHGCFSLGMVARFEPLLHDKGEWMYPRLFWETGVLGQVLYLEAHAFGISATGIGCYFDDAVHEVLGLRDLEFQSLYHFTVGSPVLDERIMSLPAYPGPGIDA
;
A
#
# COMPACT_ATOMS: atom_id res chain seq x y z
N MET A 1 -13.67 -2.01 -28.67
CA MET A 1 -12.74 -2.78 -27.80
C MET A 1 -11.28 -2.39 -28.10
N LEU A 2 -10.87 -1.23 -27.59
CA LEU A 2 -9.50 -0.66 -27.48
C LEU A 2 -9.55 0.01 -26.08
N LEU A 3 -8.63 -0.07 -25.12
CA LEU A 3 -7.22 -0.43 -25.03
C LEU A 3 -6.89 -0.70 -23.54
N LEU A 4 -6.19 -1.80 -23.27
CA LEU A 4 -5.06 -1.91 -22.32
C LEU A 4 -4.34 -3.21 -22.70
N ARG A 5 -3.88 -3.26 -23.95
CA ARG A 5 -2.96 -4.31 -24.40
C ARG A 5 -1.59 -3.93 -23.86
N HIS A 6 -1.22 -4.48 -22.70
CA HIS A 6 0.20 -4.79 -22.50
C HIS A 6 0.55 -5.85 -23.55
N ARG A 7 1.08 -5.43 -24.70
CA ARG A 7 1.66 -6.36 -25.67
C ARG A 7 2.90 -6.94 -25.00
N LEU A 8 2.90 -8.25 -24.76
CA LEU A 8 4.16 -8.99 -24.67
C LEU A 8 4.93 -8.77 -25.99
N PRO A 9 6.21 -8.37 -25.97
CA PRO A 9 6.94 -8.12 -27.19
C PRO A 9 7.15 -9.42 -27.98
N SER A 10 6.80 -9.41 -29.27
CA SER A 10 7.21 -10.44 -30.25
C SER A 10 8.69 -10.21 -30.64
N PRO A 11 9.45 -11.27 -31.00
CA PRO A 11 10.89 -11.15 -31.23
C PRO A 11 11.20 -10.48 -32.58
N LEU A 12 12.17 -9.55 -32.60
CA LEU A 12 12.67 -8.90 -33.83
C LEU A 12 14.21 -8.97 -33.93
N PRO A 13 14.77 -8.85 -35.15
CA PRO A 13 15.96 -9.59 -35.58
C PRO A 13 17.29 -8.93 -35.25
N ARG A 14 18.32 -9.78 -35.18
CA ARG A 14 19.73 -9.46 -34.86
C ARG A 14 20.34 -8.43 -35.83
N ARG A 15 20.80 -7.30 -35.31
CA ARG A 15 21.90 -6.50 -35.90
C ARG A 15 22.92 -6.10 -34.83
N ARG A 16 24.20 -6.15 -35.20
CA ARG A 16 25.40 -6.22 -34.34
C ARG A 16 25.91 -4.83 -33.88
N ALA A 17 26.06 -4.69 -32.55
CA ALA A 17 27.11 -3.97 -31.78
C ALA A 17 27.13 -2.41 -31.78
N PRO A 18 27.75 -1.73 -30.78
CA PRO A 18 28.83 -2.18 -29.89
C PRO A 18 28.39 -2.59 -28.47
N LEU A 19 28.76 -3.83 -28.12
CA LEU A 19 28.30 -4.66 -26.99
C LEU A 19 29.27 -4.65 -25.78
N ARG A 20 30.03 -3.58 -25.53
CA ARG A 20 31.08 -3.64 -24.48
C ARG A 20 30.58 -3.52 -23.05
N PHE A 21 29.48 -2.82 -22.79
CA PHE A 21 28.90 -2.72 -21.43
C PHE A 21 27.97 -3.91 -21.12
N LEU A 22 27.22 -4.37 -22.13
CA LEU A 22 26.24 -5.46 -22.02
C LEU A 22 26.85 -6.84 -21.75
N ARG A 23 28.09 -7.10 -22.17
CA ARG A 23 28.76 -8.39 -21.91
C ARG A 23 29.20 -8.57 -20.45
N ARG A 24 29.31 -7.49 -19.67
CA ARG A 24 29.60 -7.58 -18.23
C ARG A 24 28.37 -7.80 -17.36
N LEU A 25 27.20 -7.32 -17.80
CA LEU A 25 25.92 -7.62 -17.15
C LEU A 25 25.44 -9.06 -17.41
N ALA A 26 25.87 -9.69 -18.52
CA ALA A 26 25.38 -11.01 -18.91
C ALA A 26 26.26 -12.20 -18.45
N MET A 27 27.34 -11.98 -17.70
CA MET A 27 28.28 -13.04 -17.30
C MET A 27 28.69 -13.03 -15.82
N SER A 28 27.91 -12.36 -14.96
CA SER A 28 28.02 -12.60 -13.52
C SER A 28 27.14 -13.79 -13.17
N SER A 29 27.75 -14.81 -12.56
CA SER A 29 27.19 -16.10 -12.21
C SER A 29 25.80 -16.02 -11.58
N ALA A 30 24.87 -16.83 -12.11
CA ALA A 30 23.78 -17.37 -11.30
C ALA A 30 24.42 -18.23 -10.20
N SER A 31 24.75 -17.63 -9.05
CA SER A 31 24.90 -18.42 -7.84
C SER A 31 23.50 -18.90 -7.49
N ALA A 32 23.28 -20.22 -7.53
CA ALA A 32 22.12 -20.80 -6.89
C ALA A 32 22.09 -20.26 -5.46
N THR A 33 21.04 -19.51 -5.13
CA THR A 33 20.77 -19.06 -3.77
C THR A 33 20.68 -20.34 -2.92
N PRO A 34 21.43 -20.46 -1.80
CA PRO A 34 21.23 -21.59 -0.91
C PRO A 34 19.74 -21.65 -0.51
N PRO A 35 19.16 -22.84 -0.29
CA PRO A 35 17.78 -22.95 0.17
C PRO A 35 17.64 -22.08 1.42
N SER A 36 16.76 -21.09 1.37
CA SER A 36 16.53 -20.25 2.53
C SER A 36 15.79 -21.09 3.57
N THR A 37 16.08 -20.89 4.85
CA THR A 37 15.39 -21.60 5.93
C THR A 37 14.01 -21.01 6.23
N SER A 38 13.50 -20.09 5.39
CA SER A 38 12.31 -19.28 5.65
C SER A 38 11.29 -19.35 4.51
N ALA A 39 10.03 -19.62 4.82
CA ALA A 39 8.96 -19.73 3.81
C ALA A 39 8.71 -18.39 3.10
N ALA A 40 8.81 -17.29 3.83
CA ALA A 40 8.76 -15.93 3.30
C ALA A 40 9.89 -15.64 2.30
N ALA A 41 11.14 -16.00 2.62
CA ALA A 41 12.29 -15.79 1.75
C ALA A 41 12.24 -16.68 0.50
N ASP A 42 11.78 -17.93 0.64
CA ASP A 42 11.54 -18.83 -0.49
C ASP A 42 10.46 -18.29 -1.44
N TYR A 43 9.32 -17.83 -0.90
CA TYR A 43 8.29 -17.16 -1.70
C TYR A 43 8.84 -15.91 -2.38
N HIS A 44 9.63 -15.10 -1.67
CA HIS A 44 10.26 -13.93 -2.25
C HIS A 44 11.12 -14.33 -3.46
N CYS A 45 12.08 -15.24 -3.28
CA CYS A 45 12.96 -15.68 -4.36
C CYS A 45 12.19 -16.29 -5.55
N ARG A 46 11.21 -17.16 -5.27
CA ARG A 46 10.36 -17.80 -6.31
C ARG A 46 9.56 -16.80 -7.14
N THR A 47 9.13 -15.71 -6.53
CA THR A 47 8.24 -14.74 -7.17
C THR A 47 8.96 -13.56 -7.82
N LYS A 48 10.29 -13.56 -7.86
CA LYS A 48 11.09 -12.55 -8.58
C LYS A 48 10.82 -12.60 -10.09
N HIS A 49 10.93 -11.45 -10.75
CA HIS A 49 11.16 -11.43 -12.20
C HIS A 49 12.67 -11.37 -12.48
N SER A 50 13.10 -12.07 -13.51
CA SER A 50 14.51 -12.17 -13.92
C SER A 50 14.66 -11.86 -15.40
N LEU A 51 15.74 -11.16 -15.75
CA LEU A 51 16.12 -10.93 -17.16
C LEU A 51 16.47 -12.23 -17.88
N THR A 52 16.96 -13.23 -17.14
CA THR A 52 17.45 -14.51 -17.70
C THR A 52 16.45 -15.64 -17.51
N ALA A 53 15.89 -15.78 -16.30
CA ALA A 53 14.90 -16.82 -16.00
C ALA A 53 13.46 -16.44 -16.41
N GLY A 54 13.22 -15.17 -16.77
CA GLY A 54 11.93 -14.67 -17.20
C GLY A 54 11.05 -14.16 -16.05
N TYR A 55 9.77 -13.93 -16.35
CA TYR A 55 8.81 -13.45 -15.36
C TYR A 55 8.36 -14.59 -14.43
N ALA A 56 8.18 -14.28 -13.14
CA ALA A 56 7.40 -15.09 -12.21
C ALA A 56 6.11 -15.65 -12.83
N ARG A 57 5.72 -16.85 -12.40
CA ARG A 57 4.62 -17.61 -13.01
C ARG A 57 3.28 -16.89 -12.83
N GLY A 58 2.66 -16.57 -13.95
CA GLY A 58 1.32 -15.99 -14.05
C GLY A 58 0.36 -16.90 -14.85
N PRO A 59 -0.91 -16.48 -15.02
CA PRO A 59 -1.93 -17.27 -15.71
C PRO A 59 -1.63 -17.53 -17.20
N GLY A 60 -0.65 -16.85 -17.79
CA GLY A 60 -0.27 -16.92 -19.20
C GLY A 60 -1.19 -16.11 -20.11
N ARG A 61 -2.51 -16.35 -20.02
CA ARG A 61 -3.56 -15.56 -20.69
C ARG A 61 -4.63 -15.17 -19.68
N LEU A 62 -5.12 -13.93 -19.79
CA LEU A 62 -6.22 -13.45 -18.97
C LEU A 62 -7.57 -13.98 -19.47
N ASP A 63 -8.32 -14.56 -18.54
CA ASP A 63 -9.70 -15.00 -18.74
C ASP A 63 -10.67 -13.91 -18.28
N TRP A 64 -10.94 -12.96 -19.18
CA TRP A 64 -11.82 -11.81 -18.91
C TRP A 64 -13.26 -12.19 -18.62
N ALA A 65 -13.74 -13.34 -19.10
CA ALA A 65 -15.10 -13.80 -18.81
C ALA A 65 -15.27 -14.28 -17.37
N ASN A 66 -14.16 -14.53 -16.68
CA ASN A 66 -14.09 -14.98 -15.30
C ASN A 66 -13.33 -14.01 -14.39
N GLN A 67 -13.20 -12.73 -14.81
CA GLN A 67 -12.62 -11.69 -13.99
C GLN A 67 -13.37 -11.61 -12.64
N PRO A 68 -12.67 -11.61 -11.51
CA PRO A 68 -13.31 -11.53 -10.20
C PRO A 68 -14.13 -10.25 -10.05
N ASN A 69 -15.33 -10.38 -9.50
CA ASN A 69 -16.13 -9.23 -9.11
C ASN A 69 -15.34 -8.38 -8.09
N PRO A 70 -15.09 -7.08 -8.36
CA PRO A 70 -14.32 -6.23 -7.46
C PRO A 70 -15.13 -5.75 -6.25
N PHE A 71 -16.37 -6.22 -6.09
CA PHE A 71 -17.28 -5.83 -5.00
C PHE A 71 -17.78 -7.07 -4.27
N LEU A 72 -17.22 -7.32 -3.08
CA LEU A 72 -17.78 -8.28 -2.14
C LEU A 72 -19.05 -7.69 -1.53
N ARG A 73 -20.06 -8.53 -1.30
CA ARG A 73 -21.36 -8.18 -0.73
C ARG A 73 -21.81 -9.30 0.20
N PHE A 74 -22.46 -8.94 1.30
CA PHE A 74 -23.07 -9.88 2.22
C PHE A 74 -24.59 -9.74 2.23
N ALA A 75 -25.28 -10.63 1.51
CA ALA A 75 -26.74 -10.57 1.36
C ALA A 75 -27.43 -11.80 1.98
N PRO A 76 -28.61 -11.63 2.63
CA PRO A 76 -29.13 -10.37 3.15
C PRO A 76 -28.39 -9.94 4.43
N ALA A 77 -28.04 -8.66 4.55
CA ALA A 77 -27.58 -8.03 5.79
C ALA A 77 -28.28 -6.68 5.96
N PRO A 78 -28.61 -6.24 7.18
CA PRO A 78 -29.08 -4.88 7.42
C PRO A 78 -28.12 -3.84 6.85
N GLN A 79 -28.66 -2.91 6.07
CA GLN A 79 -27.87 -1.88 5.40
C GLN A 79 -27.98 -0.54 6.14
N LEU A 80 -26.84 0.11 6.32
CA LEU A 80 -26.70 1.47 6.80
C LEU A 80 -26.06 2.31 5.69
N PRO A 81 -26.86 3.01 4.87
CA PRO A 81 -26.34 3.93 3.86
C PRO A 81 -25.51 5.04 4.50
N LEU A 82 -24.40 5.40 3.85
CA LEU A 82 -23.55 6.51 4.29
C LEU A 82 -23.83 7.74 3.40
N PRO A 83 -24.09 8.92 3.98
CA PRO A 83 -24.32 10.12 3.20
C PRO A 83 -23.02 10.59 2.56
N ASN A 84 -23.03 10.87 1.26
CA ASN A 84 -21.87 11.44 0.59
C ASN A 84 -21.49 12.78 1.25
N PRO A 85 -20.22 12.98 1.66
CA PRO A 85 -19.75 14.26 2.15
C PRO A 85 -20.01 15.38 1.13
N PRO A 86 -20.32 16.60 1.59
CA PRO A 86 -20.49 17.73 0.69
C PRO A 86 -19.18 17.99 -0.08
N PRO A 87 -19.25 18.55 -1.30
CA PRO A 87 -18.07 18.98 -2.03
C PRO A 87 -17.23 19.97 -1.20
N PRO A 88 -15.89 20.00 -1.37
CA PRO A 88 -15.00 20.89 -0.60
C PRO A 88 -15.41 22.37 -0.65
N ALA A 89 -15.95 22.83 -1.79
CA ALA A 89 -16.42 24.20 -1.98
C ALA A 89 -17.62 24.60 -1.09
N LEU A 90 -18.32 23.61 -0.53
CA LEU A 90 -19.44 23.81 0.40
C LEU A 90 -19.06 23.43 1.85
N SER A 91 -17.81 23.01 2.09
CA SER A 91 -17.31 22.73 3.44
C SER A 91 -17.15 24.04 4.21
N SER A 92 -17.63 24.08 5.45
CA SER A 92 -17.54 25.25 6.32
C SER A 92 -16.12 25.52 6.84
N ALA A 93 -15.25 24.50 6.81
CA ALA A 93 -13.85 24.58 7.25
C ALA A 93 -12.96 23.61 6.46
N PRO A 94 -12.64 23.91 5.19
CA PRO A 94 -11.78 23.05 4.38
C PRO A 94 -10.37 22.99 4.96
N VAL A 95 -9.79 21.79 5.06
CA VAL A 95 -8.43 21.57 5.56
C VAL A 95 -7.44 21.67 4.39
N PRO A 96 -6.53 22.66 4.36
CA PRO A 96 -5.47 22.72 3.35
C PRO A 96 -4.55 21.49 3.47
N TYR A 97 -4.15 20.90 2.35
CA TYR A 97 -3.33 19.68 2.36
C TYR A 97 -2.04 19.79 3.22
N PRO A 98 -1.23 20.87 3.13
CA PRO A 98 -0.01 21.00 3.92
C PRO A 98 -0.26 21.10 5.44
N ALA A 99 -1.46 21.53 5.86
CA ALA A 99 -1.78 21.74 7.26
C ALA A 99 -1.72 20.44 8.08
N LEU A 100 -1.96 19.29 7.45
CA LEU A 100 -1.86 17.97 8.10
C LEU A 100 -0.44 17.64 8.59
N PHE A 101 0.58 18.24 8.00
CA PHE A 101 1.97 17.86 8.24
C PHE A 101 2.70 18.83 9.16
N HIS A 102 2.24 20.07 9.30
CA HIS A 102 3.02 21.14 9.95
C HIS A 102 2.58 21.48 11.38
N SER A 103 1.40 21.03 11.81
CA SER A 103 0.83 21.31 13.14
C SER A 103 0.50 20.01 13.88
N PRO A 104 1.09 19.75 15.06
CA PRO A 104 0.73 18.61 15.92
C PRO A 104 -0.19 19.03 17.10
N PRO A 105 -1.34 18.36 17.35
CA PRO A 105 -2.06 17.50 16.41
C PRO A 105 -2.55 18.31 15.18
N PRO A 106 -2.82 17.66 14.04
CA PRO A 106 -3.24 18.36 12.85
C PRO A 106 -4.64 18.94 13.05
N PRO A 107 -4.94 20.12 12.48
CA PRO A 107 -6.32 20.59 12.40
C PRO A 107 -7.14 19.64 11.51
N PRO A 108 -8.46 19.50 11.75
CA PRO A 108 -9.27 20.19 12.75
C PRO A 108 -9.17 19.55 14.15
N PRO A 109 -9.77 20.16 15.20
CA PRO A 109 -10.02 19.46 16.45
C PRO A 109 -10.76 18.14 16.22
N PRO A 110 -10.55 17.11 17.06
CA PRO A 110 -11.20 15.81 16.89
C PRO A 110 -12.71 15.93 16.79
N GLN A 111 -13.28 15.49 15.66
CA GLN A 111 -14.72 15.44 15.48
C GLN A 111 -15.34 14.28 16.28
N PRO A 112 -16.59 14.40 16.74
CA PRO A 112 -17.28 13.27 17.34
C PRO A 112 -17.53 12.17 16.29
N LEU A 113 -17.58 10.92 16.73
CA LEU A 113 -18.01 9.83 15.86
C LEU A 113 -19.53 9.93 15.62
N THR A 114 -19.89 10.14 14.36
CA THR A 114 -21.27 10.15 13.85
C THR A 114 -21.30 9.35 12.54
N VAL A 115 -22.50 9.11 12.00
CA VAL A 115 -22.62 8.50 10.67
C VAL A 115 -21.95 9.38 9.60
N ASP A 116 -21.99 10.71 9.75
CA ASP A 116 -21.36 11.64 8.80
C ASP A 116 -19.83 11.62 8.88
N SER A 117 -19.23 11.62 10.09
CA SER A 117 -17.78 11.55 10.22
C SER A 117 -17.24 10.17 9.85
N LEU A 118 -17.98 9.09 10.14
CA LEU A 118 -17.67 7.75 9.66
C LEU A 118 -17.76 7.65 8.13
N SER A 119 -18.78 8.29 7.53
CA SER A 119 -18.93 8.41 6.09
C SER A 119 -17.74 9.14 5.48
N ALA A 120 -17.37 10.30 6.00
CA ALA A 120 -16.24 11.10 5.53
C ALA A 120 -14.93 10.31 5.56
N LEU A 121 -14.66 9.58 6.66
CA LEU A 121 -13.51 8.69 6.79
C LEU A 121 -13.46 7.71 5.61
N LEU A 122 -14.52 6.94 5.38
CA LEU A 122 -14.58 5.89 4.35
C LEU A 122 -14.59 6.49 2.93
N PHE A 123 -15.28 7.62 2.74
CA PHE A 123 -15.38 8.32 1.46
C PHE A 123 -14.04 8.91 0.99
N HIS A 124 -13.16 9.26 1.93
CA HIS A 124 -11.83 9.84 1.68
C HIS A 124 -10.68 8.85 1.83
N SER A 125 -10.95 7.57 2.13
CA SER A 125 -9.91 6.54 2.25
C SER A 125 -10.13 5.31 1.36
N LEU A 126 -11.35 4.77 1.30
CA LEU A 126 -11.62 3.42 0.77
C LEU A 126 -12.74 3.38 -0.29
N ALA A 127 -13.47 4.48 -0.46
CA ALA A 127 -14.57 4.59 -1.44
C ALA A 127 -14.10 4.64 -2.90
N LEU A 128 -15.08 4.55 -3.80
CA LEU A 128 -14.88 4.88 -5.21
C LEU A 128 -14.52 6.36 -5.34
N SER A 129 -13.48 6.66 -6.11
CA SER A 129 -13.02 8.02 -6.40
C SER A 129 -13.61 8.59 -7.68
N ALA A 130 -13.88 7.73 -8.67
CA ALA A 130 -14.56 8.03 -9.93
C ALA A 130 -14.90 6.73 -10.66
N TRP A 131 -15.67 6.84 -11.73
CA TRP A 131 -15.73 5.82 -12.79
C TRP A 131 -15.06 6.34 -14.05
N LYS A 132 -14.49 5.43 -14.83
CA LYS A 132 -13.90 5.72 -16.15
C LYS A 132 -14.63 4.91 -17.21
N SER A 133 -14.79 5.50 -18.38
CA SER A 133 -15.40 4.82 -19.52
C SER A 133 -14.62 5.11 -20.80
N ALA A 134 -14.38 4.07 -21.59
CA ALA A 134 -13.76 4.16 -22.90
C ALA A 134 -14.39 3.12 -23.84
N GLY A 135 -15.10 3.60 -24.87
CA GLY A 135 -15.87 2.72 -25.75
C GLY A 135 -16.97 1.98 -25.00
N LEU A 136 -16.89 0.65 -24.95
CA LEU A 136 -17.87 -0.22 -24.29
C LEU A 136 -17.44 -0.66 -22.88
N SER A 137 -16.28 -0.21 -22.40
CA SER A 137 -15.72 -0.63 -21.13
C SER A 137 -15.86 0.49 -20.10
N THR A 138 -16.38 0.13 -18.93
CA THR A 138 -16.51 1.04 -17.78
C THR A 138 -15.91 0.36 -16.56
N TRP A 139 -15.07 1.08 -15.82
CA TRP A 139 -14.42 0.56 -14.62
C TRP A 139 -14.39 1.60 -13.50
N SER A 140 -14.48 1.13 -12.27
CA SER A 140 -14.39 1.98 -11.09
C SER A 140 -12.93 2.24 -10.72
N LEU A 141 -12.68 3.41 -10.13
CA LEU A 141 -11.42 3.76 -9.47
C LEU A 141 -11.72 3.96 -7.98
N ARG A 142 -10.77 3.61 -7.11
CA ARG A 142 -10.86 3.87 -5.67
C ARG A 142 -9.94 5.02 -5.23
N VAL A 143 -10.10 5.45 -4.00
CA VAL A 143 -9.24 6.48 -3.38
C VAL A 143 -7.82 5.95 -3.14
N ASN A 144 -7.66 4.68 -2.80
CA ASN A 144 -6.39 3.98 -2.82
C ASN A 144 -6.13 3.33 -4.20
N PRO A 145 -4.88 3.36 -4.70
CA PRO A 145 -4.49 2.62 -5.90
C PRO A 145 -4.54 1.11 -5.65
N SER A 146 -4.61 0.35 -6.73
CA SER A 146 -4.52 -1.11 -6.69
C SER A 146 -3.82 -1.64 -7.94
N SER A 147 -3.03 -2.69 -7.78
CA SER A 147 -2.30 -3.31 -8.89
C SER A 147 -3.26 -3.79 -9.98
N GLY A 148 -3.23 -3.14 -11.14
CA GLY A 148 -4.15 -3.48 -12.24
C GLY A 148 -5.61 -3.17 -11.97
N ASN A 149 -5.92 -2.35 -10.95
CA ASN A 149 -7.26 -1.95 -10.56
C ASN A 149 -8.16 -3.13 -10.13
N LEU A 150 -7.61 -4.07 -9.36
CA LEU A 150 -8.30 -5.32 -8.95
C LEU A 150 -8.88 -5.26 -7.54
N HIS A 151 -8.37 -4.37 -6.69
CA HIS A 151 -8.88 -4.04 -5.35
C HIS A 151 -9.10 -5.28 -4.46
N PRO A 152 -8.03 -6.00 -4.07
CA PRO A 152 -8.11 -7.15 -3.18
C PRO A 152 -8.57 -6.78 -1.76
N THR A 153 -8.28 -5.55 -1.32
CA THR A 153 -8.55 -5.09 0.04
C THR A 153 -10.03 -4.75 0.26
N GLU A 154 -10.60 -5.36 1.30
CA GLU A 154 -11.91 -5.10 1.88
C GLU A 154 -11.76 -4.48 3.27
N ALA A 155 -12.81 -3.81 3.74
CA ALA A 155 -12.82 -3.13 5.03
C ALA A 155 -14.03 -3.50 5.87
N HIS A 156 -13.77 -3.72 7.16
CA HIS A 156 -14.75 -4.06 8.18
C HIS A 156 -14.60 -3.08 9.33
N LEU A 157 -15.69 -2.80 10.04
CA LEU A 157 -15.71 -1.79 11.10
C LEU A 157 -16.36 -2.34 12.35
N LEU A 158 -15.78 -2.00 13.50
CA LEU A 158 -16.40 -2.10 14.81
C LEU A 158 -16.60 -0.68 15.37
N PHE A 159 -17.85 -0.29 15.60
CA PHE A 159 -18.19 1.07 16.05
C PHE A 159 -19.52 1.10 16.82
N PRO A 160 -19.79 2.12 17.66
CA PRO A 160 -21.10 2.30 18.31
C PRO A 160 -22.27 2.23 17.33
N HIS A 161 -23.25 1.36 17.61
CA HIS A 161 -24.39 1.15 16.72
C HIS A 161 -25.29 2.40 16.70
N PRO A 162 -25.51 3.04 15.54
CA PRO A 162 -26.15 4.35 15.47
C PRO A 162 -27.64 4.34 15.82
N ARG A 163 -28.27 3.15 15.83
CA ARG A 163 -29.70 2.97 16.12
C ARG A 163 -29.98 2.17 17.40
N GLU A 164 -28.94 1.62 18.04
CA GLU A 164 -29.07 0.75 19.21
C GLU A 164 -28.06 1.16 20.28
N PRO A 165 -28.42 2.13 21.15
CA PRO A 165 -27.54 2.61 22.20
C PRO A 165 -27.02 1.47 23.09
N GLY A 166 -25.74 1.52 23.46
CA GLY A 166 -25.09 0.49 24.29
C GLY A 166 -24.65 -0.76 23.52
N ARG A 167 -24.80 -0.81 22.20
CA ARG A 167 -24.25 -1.87 21.34
C ARG A 167 -23.18 -1.32 20.40
N LEU A 168 -22.26 -2.19 19.99
CA LEU A 168 -21.35 -1.98 18.87
C LEU A 168 -21.84 -2.77 17.66
N ALA A 169 -21.73 -2.18 16.47
CA ALA A 169 -21.96 -2.83 15.18
C ALA A 169 -20.66 -3.42 14.65
N VAL A 170 -20.70 -4.65 14.14
CA VAL A 170 -19.66 -5.21 13.27
C VAL A 170 -20.20 -5.14 11.84
N ALA A 171 -19.56 -4.38 10.97
CA ALA A 171 -20.07 -4.16 9.62
C ALA A 171 -18.99 -4.35 8.54
N HIS A 172 -19.40 -4.80 7.36
CA HIS A 172 -18.60 -4.78 6.14
C HIS A 172 -18.89 -3.49 5.36
N TYR A 173 -17.86 -2.82 4.85
CA TYR A 173 -18.03 -1.64 4.01
C TYR A 173 -18.19 -2.05 2.54
N ALA A 174 -19.34 -1.73 1.93
CA ALA A 174 -19.61 -1.98 0.53
C ALA A 174 -19.30 -0.73 -0.32
N PRO A 175 -18.12 -0.63 -0.95
CA PRO A 175 -17.68 0.60 -1.60
C PRO A 175 -18.50 0.93 -2.86
N ARG A 176 -19.12 -0.04 -3.54
CA ARG A 176 -19.94 0.22 -4.74
C ARG A 176 -21.08 1.19 -4.46
N ASP A 177 -21.74 1.03 -3.32
CA ASP A 177 -22.95 1.75 -2.95
C ASP A 177 -22.72 2.77 -1.83
N HIS A 178 -21.49 2.84 -1.31
CA HIS A 178 -21.12 3.66 -0.16
C HIS A 178 -22.06 3.41 1.04
N LEU A 179 -22.06 2.18 1.54
CA LEU A 179 -22.88 1.76 2.68
C LEU A 179 -22.16 0.75 3.55
N LEU A 180 -22.69 0.55 4.76
CA LEU A 180 -22.27 -0.49 5.69
C LEU A 180 -23.30 -1.62 5.70
N GLU A 181 -22.83 -2.87 5.56
CA GLU A 181 -23.60 -4.09 5.77
C GLU A 181 -23.35 -4.57 7.19
N VAL A 182 -24.29 -4.33 8.10
CA VAL A 182 -24.18 -4.73 9.51
C VAL A 182 -24.28 -6.24 9.61
N ARG A 183 -23.16 -6.89 9.94
CA ARG A 183 -23.00 -8.34 9.95
C ARG A 183 -23.32 -8.95 11.31
N ALA A 184 -23.06 -8.23 12.39
CA ALA A 184 -23.35 -8.63 13.75
C ALA A 184 -23.43 -7.39 14.66
N ALA A 185 -23.90 -7.56 15.90
CA ALA A 185 -23.85 -6.53 16.92
C ALA A 185 -23.51 -7.13 18.29
N ALA A 186 -22.68 -6.46 19.07
CA ALA A 186 -22.22 -6.92 20.39
C ALA A 186 -22.52 -5.89 21.49
N PRO A 187 -22.75 -6.28 22.75
CA PRO A 187 -22.89 -5.34 23.86
C PRO A 187 -21.60 -4.52 24.05
N ALA A 188 -21.71 -3.19 24.14
CA ALA A 188 -20.55 -2.31 24.25
C ALA A 188 -19.73 -2.56 25.52
N GLY A 189 -20.39 -2.88 26.64
CA GLY A 189 -19.71 -3.21 27.90
C GLY A 189 -18.81 -4.45 27.80
N GLU A 190 -19.15 -5.41 26.92
CA GLU A 190 -18.33 -6.60 26.69
C GLU A 190 -17.18 -6.35 25.71
N CYS A 191 -17.25 -5.27 24.93
CA CYS A 191 -16.27 -4.89 23.93
C CYS A 191 -15.33 -3.77 24.39
N ALA A 192 -15.39 -3.36 25.66
CA ALA A 192 -14.58 -2.27 26.20
C ALA A 192 -13.06 -2.51 26.05
N ALA A 193 -12.62 -3.76 26.03
CA ALA A 193 -11.22 -4.11 25.75
C ALA A 193 -10.84 -4.03 24.26
N ILE A 194 -11.82 -4.15 23.35
CA ILE A 194 -11.62 -4.04 21.90
C ILE A 194 -11.66 -2.58 21.46
N LEU A 195 -12.52 -1.79 22.11
CA LEU A 195 -12.66 -0.36 21.89
C LEU A 195 -12.46 0.41 23.21
N PRO A 196 -11.21 0.47 23.71
CA PRO A 196 -10.90 1.16 24.96
C PRO A 196 -11.03 2.67 24.80
N ALA A 197 -11.58 3.36 25.80
CA ALA A 197 -11.61 4.82 25.78
C ALA A 197 -10.18 5.39 25.71
N PRO A 198 -9.92 6.46 24.93
CA PRO A 198 -10.88 7.29 24.17
C PRO A 198 -11.09 6.85 22.70
N ALA A 199 -10.77 5.61 22.32
CA ALA A 199 -10.98 5.12 20.97
C ALA A 199 -12.46 5.12 20.55
N THR A 200 -12.71 5.42 19.27
CA THR A 200 -14.04 5.65 18.73
C THR A 200 -14.51 4.54 17.79
N ALA A 201 -13.60 3.97 16.99
CA ALA A 201 -13.89 2.85 16.12
C ALA A 201 -12.63 2.00 15.82
N VAL A 202 -12.84 0.80 15.32
CA VAL A 202 -11.79 -0.04 14.72
C VAL A 202 -12.12 -0.25 13.25
N VAL A 203 -11.14 -0.09 12.38
CA VAL A 203 -11.21 -0.48 10.95
C VAL A 203 -10.31 -1.69 10.75
N ALA A 204 -10.90 -2.84 10.40
CA ALA A 204 -10.16 -4.04 10.02
C ALA A 204 -10.07 -4.16 8.50
N LEU A 205 -8.87 -4.40 7.99
CA LEU A 205 -8.61 -4.64 6.57
C LEU A 205 -8.38 -6.13 6.33
N SER A 206 -8.87 -6.61 5.20
CA SER A 206 -8.68 -7.99 4.76
C SER A 206 -8.50 -8.07 3.26
N SER A 207 -7.81 -9.09 2.76
CA SER A 207 -7.52 -9.26 1.34
C SER A 207 -8.21 -10.49 0.77
N VAL A 208 -8.79 -10.37 -0.42
CA VAL A 208 -9.20 -11.51 -1.24
C VAL A 208 -8.11 -11.78 -2.29
N PHE A 209 -7.16 -12.66 -1.97
CA PHE A 209 -5.99 -12.92 -2.81
C PHE A 209 -6.34 -13.33 -4.24
N TRP A 210 -7.47 -14.02 -4.43
CA TRP A 210 -7.94 -14.44 -5.76
C TRP A 210 -8.07 -13.27 -6.74
N ARG A 211 -8.46 -12.07 -6.28
CA ARG A 211 -8.60 -10.89 -7.16
C ARG A 211 -7.30 -10.57 -7.89
N GLU A 212 -6.20 -10.53 -7.16
CA GLU A 212 -4.87 -10.28 -7.72
C GLU A 212 -4.31 -11.53 -8.43
N ALA A 213 -4.54 -12.73 -7.88
CA ALA A 213 -4.02 -13.99 -8.41
C ALA A 213 -4.59 -14.36 -9.79
N TRP A 214 -5.83 -13.93 -10.08
CA TRP A 214 -6.44 -14.06 -11.41
C TRP A 214 -5.59 -13.40 -12.50
N LYS A 215 -4.92 -12.28 -12.20
CA LYS A 215 -4.09 -11.53 -13.17
C LYS A 215 -2.60 -11.86 -13.04
N TYR A 216 -2.09 -11.92 -11.81
CA TYR A 216 -0.65 -11.91 -11.54
C TYR A 216 -0.08 -13.25 -11.08
N GLY A 217 -0.92 -14.27 -10.92
CA GLY A 217 -0.50 -15.59 -10.46
C GLY A 217 0.29 -15.52 -9.16
N GLU A 218 1.46 -16.14 -9.13
CA GLU A 218 2.25 -16.31 -7.90
C GLU A 218 2.63 -14.98 -7.23
N ARG A 219 2.74 -13.86 -7.95
CA ARG A 219 3.10 -12.55 -7.35
C ARG A 219 1.96 -11.88 -6.58
N ALA A 220 0.73 -12.39 -6.64
CA ALA A 220 -0.42 -11.72 -6.07
C ALA A 220 -0.31 -11.42 -4.58
N PHE A 221 0.33 -12.29 -3.80
CA PHE A 221 0.51 -12.03 -2.36
C PHE A 221 1.38 -10.79 -2.09
N ARG A 222 2.32 -10.44 -2.99
CA ARG A 222 3.06 -9.17 -2.89
C ARG A 222 2.13 -7.98 -3.13
N TYR A 223 1.31 -8.07 -4.18
CA TYR A 223 0.43 -6.98 -4.61
C TYR A 223 -0.72 -6.72 -3.63
N CYS A 224 -1.32 -7.76 -3.07
CA CYS A 224 -2.31 -7.59 -1.99
C CYS A 224 -1.74 -6.79 -0.82
N ASN A 225 -0.50 -7.07 -0.40
CA ASN A 225 0.10 -6.37 0.72
C ASN A 225 0.55 -4.93 0.38
N HIS A 226 0.95 -4.64 -0.87
CA HIS A 226 1.12 -3.22 -1.26
C HIS A 226 -0.20 -2.44 -1.15
N ASP A 227 -1.30 -3.05 -1.58
CA ASP A 227 -2.63 -2.44 -1.53
C ASP A 227 -3.11 -2.19 -0.09
N VAL A 228 -2.81 -3.09 0.85
CA VAL A 228 -3.02 -2.88 2.30
C VAL A 228 -2.23 -1.66 2.79
N GLY A 229 -0.95 -1.53 2.42
CA GLY A 229 -0.14 -0.36 2.77
C GLY A 229 -0.71 0.96 2.25
N HIS A 230 -1.17 0.96 1.00
CA HIS A 230 -1.86 2.11 0.41
C HIS A 230 -3.17 2.44 1.14
N ALA A 231 -3.95 1.43 1.54
CA ALA A 231 -5.17 1.59 2.32
C ALA A 231 -4.90 2.16 3.72
N LEU A 232 -3.89 1.64 4.43
CA LEU A 232 -3.47 2.14 5.75
C LEU A 232 -3.12 3.63 5.71
N ALA A 233 -2.34 4.05 4.73
CA ALA A 233 -2.01 5.46 4.55
C ALA A 233 -3.22 6.32 4.20
N ALA A 234 -4.14 5.81 3.38
CA ALA A 234 -5.37 6.51 3.04
C ALA A 234 -6.29 6.69 4.26
N VAL A 235 -6.43 5.65 5.08
CA VAL A 235 -7.17 5.71 6.36
C VAL A 235 -6.51 6.71 7.32
N ALA A 236 -5.19 6.68 7.47
CA ALA A 236 -4.47 7.62 8.35
C ALA A 236 -4.65 9.09 7.92
N VAL A 237 -4.57 9.38 6.61
CA VAL A 237 -4.80 10.75 6.10
C VAL A 237 -6.26 11.19 6.27
N ALA A 238 -7.22 10.30 6.00
CA ALA A 238 -8.64 10.61 6.19
C ALA A 238 -9.00 10.80 7.67
N ALA A 239 -8.43 10.00 8.57
CA ALA A 239 -8.56 10.16 10.02
C ALA A 239 -7.99 11.52 10.48
N ALA A 240 -6.79 11.87 10.02
CA ALA A 240 -6.18 13.16 10.34
C ALA A 240 -7.04 14.36 9.88
N ALA A 241 -7.71 14.26 8.73
CA ALA A 241 -8.64 15.29 8.25
C ALA A 241 -9.90 15.46 9.13
N LEU A 242 -10.19 14.49 9.99
CA LEU A 242 -11.28 14.52 10.98
C LEU A 242 -10.77 14.87 12.39
N GLY A 243 -9.48 15.18 12.54
CA GLY A 243 -8.84 15.40 13.84
C GLY A 243 -8.64 14.10 14.63
N TRP A 244 -8.63 12.95 13.97
CA TRP A 244 -8.34 11.65 14.57
C TRP A 244 -6.92 11.20 14.26
N ASP A 245 -6.42 10.27 15.08
CA ASP A 245 -5.23 9.48 14.79
C ASP A 245 -5.64 8.02 14.54
N ALA A 246 -4.77 7.28 13.88
CA ALA A 246 -4.98 5.92 13.45
C ALA A 246 -3.72 5.09 13.76
N LYS A 247 -3.89 3.95 14.43
CA LYS A 247 -2.77 3.06 14.78
C LYS A 247 -3.09 1.60 14.55
N VAL A 248 -2.21 0.86 13.88
CA VAL A 248 -2.35 -0.59 13.70
C VAL A 248 -2.23 -1.31 15.05
N LEU A 249 -3.17 -2.19 15.33
CA LEU A 249 -3.20 -3.11 16.47
C LEU A 249 -2.35 -4.35 16.15
N ASP A 250 -1.04 -4.17 16.04
CA ASP A 250 -0.15 -5.19 15.50
C ASP A 250 -0.02 -6.43 16.40
N GLY A 251 -0.31 -6.33 17.69
CA GLY A 251 -0.26 -7.45 18.64
C GLY A 251 -1.40 -8.46 18.49
N LEU A 252 -2.41 -8.19 17.65
CA LEU A 252 -3.49 -9.16 17.40
C LEU A 252 -2.99 -10.35 16.58
N SER A 253 -3.45 -11.55 16.96
CA SER A 253 -3.21 -12.77 16.18
C SER A 253 -4.05 -12.79 14.90
N TYR A 254 -3.67 -13.66 13.96
CA TYR A 254 -4.46 -13.96 12.78
C TYR A 254 -5.90 -14.39 13.15
N GLU A 255 -6.05 -15.18 14.20
CA GLU A 255 -7.33 -15.67 14.70
C GLU A 255 -8.16 -14.53 15.30
N ASP A 256 -7.55 -13.62 16.05
CA ASP A 256 -8.23 -12.44 16.60
C ASP A 256 -8.77 -11.54 15.47
N LEU A 257 -7.94 -11.28 14.45
CA LEU A 257 -8.36 -10.51 13.28
C LEU A 257 -9.45 -11.24 12.48
N GLY A 258 -9.36 -12.57 12.38
CA GLY A 258 -10.37 -13.41 11.74
C GLY A 258 -11.73 -13.31 12.42
N ARG A 259 -11.78 -13.24 13.76
CA ARG A 259 -13.01 -13.03 14.53
C ARG A 259 -13.59 -11.64 14.35
N LEU A 260 -12.75 -10.61 14.30
CA LEU A 260 -13.17 -9.23 14.07
C LEU A 260 -13.77 -9.04 12.68
N VAL A 261 -13.14 -9.61 11.65
CA VAL A 261 -13.61 -9.57 10.26
C VAL A 261 -14.80 -10.52 10.03
N GLY A 262 -14.89 -11.61 10.79
CA GLY A 262 -15.88 -12.67 10.58
C GLY A 262 -15.55 -13.56 9.38
N VAL A 263 -14.26 -13.90 9.17
CA VAL A 263 -13.77 -14.59 7.96
C VAL A 263 -14.37 -15.98 7.73
N GLU A 264 -14.96 -16.59 8.74
CA GLU A 264 -15.67 -17.87 8.64
C GLU A 264 -17.19 -17.72 8.49
N LYS A 265 -17.72 -16.53 8.74
CA LYS A 265 -19.15 -16.28 8.94
C LYS A 265 -19.79 -15.79 7.65
N GLY A 266 -20.52 -16.68 6.97
CA GLY A 266 -21.14 -16.38 5.67
C GLY A 266 -20.16 -16.36 4.49
N SER A 267 -18.95 -16.88 4.68
CA SER A 267 -17.87 -16.93 3.68
C SER A 267 -18.06 -18.05 2.65
N PRO A 268 -17.26 -18.04 1.54
CA PRO A 268 -17.16 -19.18 0.64
C PRO A 268 -16.77 -20.49 1.35
N ALA A 269 -16.81 -21.61 0.61
CA ALA A 269 -16.48 -22.94 1.14
C ALA A 269 -15.20 -22.95 2.00
N ALA A 270 -15.14 -23.82 3.00
CA ALA A 270 -13.98 -23.96 3.88
C ALA A 270 -12.70 -24.21 3.08
N THR A 271 -11.59 -23.63 3.56
CA THR A 271 -10.25 -24.00 3.09
C THR A 271 -10.08 -25.50 3.34
N PRO A 272 -9.57 -26.28 2.36
CA PRO A 272 -9.32 -27.70 2.57
C PRO A 272 -8.28 -27.91 3.68
N GLU A 273 -8.38 -29.03 4.41
CA GLU A 273 -7.41 -29.40 5.45
C GLU A 273 -5.99 -29.52 4.88
N GLU A 274 -5.88 -30.06 3.66
CA GLU A 274 -4.63 -30.12 2.92
C GLU A 274 -4.66 -29.13 1.75
N LEU A 275 -3.75 -28.15 1.78
CA LEU A 275 -3.56 -27.23 0.66
C LEU A 275 -2.94 -27.96 -0.54
N PRO A 276 -3.35 -27.63 -1.79
CA PRO A 276 -2.72 -28.20 -2.97
C PRO A 276 -1.21 -27.99 -2.99
N ASP A 277 -0.46 -29.00 -3.39
CA ASP A 277 0.99 -28.96 -3.48
C ASP A 277 1.51 -28.27 -4.76
N LYS A 278 0.60 -28.11 -5.74
CA LYS A 278 0.83 -27.58 -7.09
C LYS A 278 -0.34 -26.72 -7.56
N VAL A 279 -0.15 -26.06 -8.69
CA VAL A 279 -1.19 -25.24 -9.32
C VAL A 279 -2.35 -26.12 -9.80
N VAL A 280 -3.57 -25.81 -9.34
CA VAL A 280 -4.80 -26.52 -9.70
C VAL A 280 -5.76 -25.57 -10.42
N ARG A 281 -6.48 -26.06 -11.43
CA ARG A 281 -7.52 -25.31 -12.14
C ARG A 281 -8.88 -25.96 -11.94
N GLY A 282 -9.91 -25.15 -11.75
CA GLY A 282 -11.29 -25.60 -11.57
C GLY A 282 -11.99 -24.82 -10.46
N LYS A 283 -13.12 -25.35 -9.99
CA LYS A 283 -13.89 -24.71 -8.91
C LYS A 283 -13.16 -24.85 -7.58
N ALA A 284 -12.70 -23.73 -7.04
CA ALA A 284 -12.05 -23.66 -5.73
C ALA A 284 -12.56 -22.43 -4.96
N PRO A 285 -13.87 -22.33 -4.64
CA PRO A 285 -14.47 -21.12 -4.05
C PRO A 285 -13.81 -20.69 -2.73
N TRP A 286 -13.12 -21.58 -2.01
CA TRP A 286 -12.36 -21.24 -0.81
C TRP A 286 -11.24 -20.22 -1.06
N VAL A 287 -10.73 -20.10 -2.29
CA VAL A 287 -9.71 -19.08 -2.65
C VAL A 287 -10.25 -17.65 -2.65
N GLU A 288 -11.58 -17.49 -2.67
CA GLU A 288 -12.27 -16.21 -2.56
C GLU A 288 -12.49 -15.79 -1.09
N ARG A 289 -12.09 -16.64 -0.13
CA ARG A 289 -12.14 -16.25 1.29
C ARG A 289 -11.25 -15.04 1.54
N GLN A 290 -11.71 -14.22 2.48
CA GLN A 290 -10.96 -13.09 2.97
C GLN A 290 -9.84 -13.58 3.88
N HIS A 291 -8.63 -13.05 3.67
CA HIS A 291 -7.50 -13.16 4.57
C HIS A 291 -7.47 -11.90 5.44
N PRO A 292 -7.62 -12.00 6.77
CA PRO A 292 -7.60 -10.85 7.66
C PRO A 292 -6.16 -10.31 7.78
N ASP A 293 -5.92 -9.08 7.31
CA ASP A 293 -4.57 -8.50 7.24
C ASP A 293 -4.20 -7.76 8.53
N CYS A 294 -5.01 -6.78 8.94
CA CYS A 294 -4.74 -5.94 10.11
C CYS A 294 -5.99 -5.25 10.66
N ALA A 295 -5.92 -4.76 11.89
CA ALA A 295 -6.91 -3.85 12.48
C ALA A 295 -6.26 -2.52 12.86
N VAL A 296 -7.00 -1.42 12.65
CA VAL A 296 -6.57 -0.04 12.91
C VAL A 296 -7.51 0.57 13.94
N LEU A 297 -6.96 0.97 15.08
CA LEU A 297 -7.68 1.70 16.12
C LEU A 297 -7.74 3.18 15.74
N LEU A 298 -8.94 3.76 15.79
CA LEU A 298 -9.19 5.18 15.56
C LEU A 298 -9.52 5.87 16.89
N PHE A 299 -8.88 7.00 17.14
CA PHE A 299 -9.04 7.76 18.39
C PHE A 299 -8.80 9.25 18.16
N PRO A 300 -9.30 10.14 19.03
CA PRO A 300 -9.04 11.58 18.95
C PRO A 300 -7.53 11.88 18.92
N ALA A 301 -7.06 12.70 17.98
CA ALA A 301 -5.65 13.06 17.90
C ALA A 301 -5.21 13.82 19.17
N GLY A 302 -4.02 13.50 19.68
CA GLY A 302 -3.51 14.03 20.96
C GLY A 302 -4.03 13.31 22.20
N SER A 303 -4.76 12.21 22.03
CA SER A 303 -5.11 11.29 23.12
C SER A 303 -4.35 9.97 23.00
N GLU A 304 -4.28 9.21 24.10
CA GLU A 304 -3.51 7.97 24.19
C GLU A 304 -4.41 6.85 24.73
N PRO A 305 -5.01 6.01 23.86
CA PRO A 305 -5.73 4.83 24.31
C PRO A 305 -4.78 3.78 24.89
N GLU A 306 -5.21 3.15 25.97
CA GLU A 306 -4.52 1.99 26.55
C GLU A 306 -5.08 0.69 25.96
N VAL A 307 -4.21 -0.10 25.35
CA VAL A 307 -4.58 -1.40 24.76
C VAL A 307 -3.85 -2.52 25.48
N ASP A 308 -4.62 -3.45 26.03
CA ASP A 308 -4.16 -4.74 26.54
C ASP A 308 -4.56 -5.82 25.53
N TYR A 309 -3.59 -6.33 24.77
CA TYR A 309 -3.84 -7.34 23.73
C TYR A 309 -4.39 -8.65 24.30
N GLY A 310 -4.04 -9.03 25.54
CA GLY A 310 -4.57 -10.23 26.18
C GLY A 310 -6.06 -10.11 26.46
N ARG A 311 -6.48 -8.99 27.06
CA ARG A 311 -7.90 -8.68 27.30
C ARG A 311 -8.67 -8.47 26.00
N MET A 312 -8.05 -7.85 25.00
CA MET A 312 -8.65 -7.65 23.68
C MET A 312 -8.90 -8.99 22.99
N SER A 313 -7.93 -9.91 23.00
CA SER A 313 -8.09 -11.27 22.45
C SER A 313 -9.19 -12.04 23.18
N GLU A 314 -9.26 -11.97 24.52
CA GLU A 314 -10.34 -12.61 25.28
C GLU A 314 -11.73 -12.07 24.90
N ALA A 315 -11.86 -10.75 24.75
CA ALA A 315 -13.10 -10.13 24.29
C ALA A 315 -13.45 -10.56 22.86
N LEU A 316 -12.48 -10.64 21.96
CA LEU A 316 -12.69 -11.09 20.57
C LEU A 316 -13.13 -12.55 20.48
N ARG A 317 -12.70 -13.45 21.37
CA ARG A 317 -13.20 -14.85 21.40
C ARG A 317 -14.72 -14.93 21.57
N ARG A 318 -15.35 -13.95 22.21
CA ARG A 318 -16.80 -13.89 22.37
C ARG A 318 -17.52 -13.66 21.04
N PHE A 319 -16.82 -13.13 20.02
CA PHE A 319 -17.39 -12.90 18.69
C PHE A 319 -17.75 -14.21 17.97
N ASP A 320 -17.18 -15.34 18.41
CA ASP A 320 -17.50 -16.68 17.88
C ASP A 320 -18.99 -17.02 18.08
N GLY A 321 -19.59 -16.52 19.18
CA GLY A 321 -20.99 -16.73 19.56
C GLY A 321 -21.95 -15.61 19.14
N LEU A 322 -21.51 -14.61 18.38
CA LEU A 322 -22.41 -13.57 17.86
C LEU A 322 -23.30 -14.15 16.75
N ASP A 323 -24.48 -13.54 16.61
CA ASP A 323 -25.40 -13.83 15.51
C ASP A 323 -24.94 -13.10 14.23
N TRP A 324 -24.14 -13.81 13.42
CA TRP A 324 -23.67 -13.31 12.14
C TRP A 324 -24.71 -13.50 11.03
N VAL A 325 -25.05 -12.43 10.32
CA VAL A 325 -26.00 -12.43 9.20
C VAL A 325 -25.31 -12.17 7.86
N GLY A 326 -25.98 -12.46 6.75
CA GLY A 326 -25.48 -12.22 5.39
C GLY A 326 -24.48 -13.26 4.87
N LYS A 327 -24.57 -13.54 3.57
CA LYS A 327 -23.70 -14.47 2.85
C LYS A 327 -22.93 -13.75 1.74
N ALA A 328 -21.63 -14.02 1.66
CA ALA A 328 -20.75 -13.54 0.60
C ALA A 328 -21.27 -14.00 -0.77
N ASN A 329 -21.29 -13.07 -1.74
CA ASN A 329 -21.42 -13.43 -3.15
C ASN A 329 -20.15 -14.12 -3.66
N ALA A 330 -20.30 -14.99 -4.68
CA ALA A 330 -19.16 -15.51 -5.42
C ALA A 330 -18.57 -14.41 -6.31
N LEU A 331 -17.24 -14.38 -6.42
CA LEU A 331 -16.52 -13.38 -7.21
C LEU A 331 -16.22 -13.87 -8.63
N SER A 332 -15.96 -15.17 -8.79
CA SER A 332 -15.68 -15.85 -10.07
C SER A 332 -16.43 -17.19 -10.15
N LYS A 333 -16.56 -17.72 -11.37
CA LYS A 333 -17.17 -19.04 -11.61
C LYS A 333 -16.17 -20.19 -11.44
N ASP A 334 -14.93 -19.95 -11.86
CA ASP A 334 -13.82 -20.91 -11.82
C ASP A 334 -12.55 -20.25 -11.26
N HIS A 335 -11.56 -21.06 -10.89
CA HIS A 335 -10.36 -20.59 -10.20
C HIS A 335 -9.08 -21.23 -10.74
N VAL A 336 -7.96 -20.54 -10.50
CA VAL A 336 -6.61 -21.10 -10.59
C VAL A 336 -5.99 -20.97 -9.22
N VAL A 337 -5.81 -22.10 -8.54
CA VAL A 337 -5.20 -22.14 -7.21
C VAL A 337 -3.70 -22.07 -7.38
N TRP A 338 -3.12 -20.95 -6.95
CA TRP A 338 -1.68 -20.75 -6.87
C TRP A 338 -1.21 -21.15 -5.46
N ASP A 339 -0.92 -22.44 -5.29
CA ASP A 339 -0.55 -23.09 -4.02
C ASP A 339 0.36 -22.24 -3.12
N VAL A 340 1.41 -21.67 -3.69
CA VAL A 340 2.44 -20.94 -2.96
C VAL A 340 1.89 -19.72 -2.22
N ILE A 341 0.86 -19.05 -2.74
CA ILE A 341 0.25 -17.90 -2.07
C ILE A 341 -0.36 -18.32 -0.74
N TYR A 342 -1.15 -19.39 -0.75
CA TYR A 342 -1.89 -19.85 0.42
C TYR A 342 -0.97 -20.53 1.43
N ARG A 343 0.02 -21.29 0.97
CA ARG A 343 1.04 -21.87 1.86
C ARG A 343 1.86 -20.78 2.55
N THR A 344 2.40 -19.82 1.79
CA THR A 344 3.15 -18.72 2.39
C THR A 344 2.28 -17.88 3.33
N ALA A 345 1.03 -17.62 2.98
CA ALA A 345 0.11 -16.88 3.86
C ALA A 345 -0.18 -17.62 5.18
N GLU A 346 -0.08 -18.96 5.22
CA GLU A 346 -0.18 -19.75 6.44
C GLU A 346 1.08 -19.62 7.31
N GLU A 347 2.26 -19.75 6.69
CA GLU A 347 3.56 -19.71 7.40
C GLU A 347 3.88 -18.32 7.98
N VAL A 348 3.40 -17.24 7.36
CA VAL A 348 3.66 -15.87 7.82
C VAL A 348 2.57 -15.31 8.74
N LYS A 349 1.68 -16.16 9.26
CA LYS A 349 0.69 -15.73 10.26
C LYS A 349 1.37 -15.25 11.53
N LYS A 350 0.84 -14.18 12.11
CA LYS A 350 1.18 -13.76 13.46
C LYS A 350 0.25 -14.48 14.44
N HIS A 351 0.79 -15.25 15.38
CA HIS A 351 0.00 -16.05 16.33
C HIS A 351 -0.35 -15.29 17.62
N GLY A 352 0.20 -14.10 17.82
CA GLY A 352 -0.05 -13.25 18.98
C GLY A 352 1.03 -12.17 19.12
N PRO A 353 1.02 -11.42 20.22
CA PRO A 353 2.04 -10.42 20.48
C PRO A 353 3.43 -11.07 20.60
N ALA A 354 4.46 -10.43 20.03
CA ALA A 354 5.84 -10.78 20.31
C ALA A 354 6.20 -10.50 21.79
N PRO A 355 7.24 -11.14 22.35
CA PRO A 355 7.71 -10.82 23.69
C PRO A 355 7.94 -9.31 23.85
N GLU A 356 7.43 -8.74 24.94
CA GLU A 356 7.51 -7.29 25.25
C GLU A 356 6.75 -6.36 24.28
N GLU A 357 6.03 -6.89 23.28
CA GLU A 357 5.21 -6.09 22.39
C GLU A 357 4.08 -5.40 23.17
N ARG A 358 4.01 -4.07 23.05
CA ARG A 358 3.01 -3.23 23.68
C ARG A 358 2.44 -2.27 22.67
N PHE A 359 1.17 -1.93 22.85
CA PHE A 359 0.60 -0.82 22.12
C PHE A 359 1.21 0.49 22.64
N PHE A 360 1.67 1.33 21.72
CA PHE A 360 2.19 2.65 22.04
C PHE A 360 1.85 3.63 20.92
N VAL A 361 1.46 4.84 21.29
CA VAL A 361 1.21 5.94 20.36
C VAL A 361 2.48 6.77 20.26
N MET A 362 3.09 6.78 19.07
CA MET A 362 4.30 7.56 18.85
C MET A 362 4.00 9.07 18.94
N PRO A 363 4.88 9.90 19.53
CA PRO A 363 4.68 11.34 19.55
C PRO A 363 4.50 11.90 18.15
N TRP A 364 3.50 12.78 17.98
CA TRP A 364 3.24 13.39 16.69
C TRP A 364 4.35 14.38 16.33
N ARG A 365 5.16 14.03 15.33
CA ARG A 365 6.16 14.94 14.77
C ARG A 365 5.65 15.61 13.50
N LYS A 366 5.96 16.90 13.36
CA LYS A 366 5.70 17.68 12.16
C LYS A 366 6.70 17.34 11.07
N SER A 367 6.30 17.39 9.81
CA SER A 367 7.21 17.26 8.67
C SER A 367 7.98 18.57 8.44
N PRO A 368 9.26 18.51 8.02
CA PRO A 368 9.98 19.70 7.57
C PRO A 368 9.40 20.25 6.26
N ALA A 369 9.44 21.58 6.11
CA ALA A 369 8.99 22.27 4.90
C ALA A 369 10.13 23.10 4.29
N MET A 370 10.29 23.00 2.98
CA MET A 370 11.16 23.84 2.15
C MET A 370 10.55 25.23 1.97
N SER A 371 9.27 25.28 1.59
CA SER A 371 8.48 26.51 1.42
C SER A 371 7.00 26.17 1.30
N GLU A 372 6.13 26.99 1.91
CA GLU A 372 4.68 26.83 1.84
C GLU A 372 4.12 27.08 0.42
N GLY A 373 4.83 27.85 -0.41
CA GLY A 373 4.41 28.20 -1.76
C GLY A 373 4.65 27.13 -2.83
N LEU A 374 5.16 25.95 -2.46
CA LEU A 374 5.43 24.87 -3.42
C LEU A 374 4.17 24.10 -3.84
N TYR A 375 3.21 23.96 -2.94
CA TYR A 375 1.98 23.21 -3.20
C TYR A 375 0.98 24.05 -3.99
N LYS A 376 0.16 23.36 -4.79
CA LYS A 376 -1.11 23.93 -5.23
C LYS A 376 -2.01 24.14 -4.01
N GLN A 377 -2.83 25.19 -4.05
CA GLN A 377 -3.81 25.51 -3.00
C GLN A 377 -4.98 24.52 -3.04
N LEU A 378 -4.72 23.28 -2.64
CA LEU A 378 -5.67 22.17 -2.61
C LEU A 378 -5.98 21.78 -1.18
N THR A 379 -7.22 21.36 -0.97
CA THR A 379 -7.65 20.73 0.28
C THR A 379 -7.20 19.27 0.34
N VAL A 380 -7.16 18.69 1.54
CA VAL A 380 -6.89 17.25 1.72
C VAL A 380 -7.86 16.41 0.87
N GLU A 381 -9.14 16.75 0.93
CA GLU A 381 -10.24 16.08 0.24
C GLU A 381 -10.01 16.07 -1.28
N GLU A 382 -9.61 17.20 -1.85
CA GLU A 382 -9.29 17.29 -3.27
C GLU A 382 -8.09 16.42 -3.63
N VAL A 383 -7.02 16.42 -2.82
CA VAL A 383 -5.83 15.63 -3.09
C VAL A 383 -6.15 14.13 -3.07
N VAL A 384 -6.78 13.63 -2.02
CA VAL A 384 -7.08 12.19 -1.89
C VAL A 384 -8.09 11.71 -2.93
N ARG A 385 -9.11 12.53 -3.26
CA ARG A 385 -10.18 12.17 -4.20
C ARG A 385 -9.75 12.27 -5.66
N ARG A 386 -8.88 13.22 -6.02
CA ARG A 386 -8.53 13.52 -7.43
C ARG A 386 -7.20 12.91 -7.87
N ARG A 387 -6.34 12.47 -6.96
CA ARG A 387 -5.13 11.73 -7.29
C ARG A 387 -5.41 10.53 -8.20
N ARG A 388 -4.62 10.34 -9.26
CA ARG A 388 -4.69 9.19 -10.17
C ARG A 388 -3.30 8.63 -10.44
N SER A 389 -3.24 7.34 -10.79
CA SER A 389 -2.04 6.75 -11.39
C SER A 389 -1.89 7.23 -12.83
N ALA A 390 -0.73 7.76 -13.16
CA ALA A 390 -0.37 8.04 -14.55
C ALA A 390 -0.26 6.72 -15.35
N VAL A 391 -0.81 6.70 -16.55
CA VAL A 391 -0.64 5.55 -17.47
C VAL A 391 0.64 5.73 -18.30
N ASP A 392 1.07 6.98 -18.49
CA ASP A 392 2.30 7.36 -19.17
C ASP A 392 2.78 8.74 -18.65
N MET A 393 4.05 9.07 -18.87
CA MET A 393 4.68 10.34 -18.50
C MET A 393 5.19 11.06 -19.75
N ASP A 394 5.16 12.39 -19.76
CA ASP A 394 5.44 13.21 -20.96
C ASP A 394 6.91 13.18 -21.43
N GLY A 395 7.84 12.73 -20.59
CA GLY A 395 9.26 12.62 -20.93
C GLY A 395 10.01 13.94 -21.03
N VAL A 396 9.37 15.08 -20.75
CA VAL A 396 9.93 16.43 -20.97
C VAL A 396 9.83 17.34 -19.75
N HIS A 397 8.89 17.10 -18.84
CA HIS A 397 8.71 17.95 -17.66
C HIS A 397 9.94 17.92 -16.75
N VAL A 398 10.35 19.11 -16.30
CA VAL A 398 11.47 19.30 -15.38
C VAL A 398 10.92 19.78 -14.03
N MET A 399 11.14 19.00 -12.98
CA MET A 399 10.74 19.34 -11.62
C MET A 399 11.79 20.25 -10.97
N GLY A 400 11.36 21.23 -10.17
CA GLY A 400 12.27 22.07 -9.38
C GLY A 400 12.94 21.28 -8.25
N ARG A 401 14.19 21.62 -7.92
CA ARG A 401 14.96 20.99 -6.83
C ARG A 401 14.22 21.01 -5.49
N ASP A 402 13.63 22.14 -5.15
CA ASP A 402 13.00 22.31 -3.85
C ASP A 402 11.71 21.49 -3.74
N THR A 403 10.96 21.34 -4.84
CA THR A 403 9.83 20.40 -4.93
C THR A 403 10.28 18.96 -4.75
N PHE A 404 11.39 18.57 -5.38
CA PHE A 404 11.98 17.23 -5.21
C PHE A 404 12.37 16.98 -3.75
N TYR A 405 13.08 17.91 -3.10
CA TYR A 405 13.45 17.78 -1.70
C TYR A 405 12.25 17.80 -0.75
N GLN A 406 11.25 18.64 -1.00
CA GLN A 406 10.01 18.66 -0.22
C GLN A 406 9.33 17.28 -0.24
N MET A 407 9.18 16.69 -1.42
CA MET A 407 8.57 15.37 -1.57
C MET A 407 9.35 14.30 -0.80
N LEU A 408 10.69 14.33 -0.84
CA LEU A 408 11.52 13.36 -0.13
C LEU A 408 11.51 13.58 1.40
N LEU A 409 11.38 14.82 1.88
CA LEU A 409 11.20 15.11 3.30
C LEU A 409 9.91 14.48 3.83
N HIS A 410 8.83 14.48 3.04
CA HIS A 410 7.57 13.82 3.39
C HIS A 410 7.64 12.29 3.30
N CYS A 411 8.65 11.74 2.61
CA CYS A 411 8.92 10.31 2.60
C CYS A 411 9.66 9.82 3.87
N LEU A 412 10.13 10.72 4.73
CA LEU A 412 10.84 10.36 5.96
C LEU A 412 9.87 9.96 7.07
N PRO A 413 10.17 8.87 7.81
CA PRO A 413 9.25 8.29 8.78
C PRO A 413 9.10 9.15 10.03
N SER A 414 10.16 9.85 10.45
CA SER A 414 10.22 10.52 11.76
C SER A 414 9.82 11.99 11.70
N GLY A 415 9.63 12.55 10.51
CA GLY A 415 9.39 13.98 10.33
C GLY A 415 10.61 14.80 10.77
N LYS A 416 10.38 15.95 11.41
CA LYS A 416 11.45 16.78 11.96
C LYS A 416 12.03 16.11 13.22
N VAL A 417 13.30 15.72 13.12
CA VAL A 417 14.10 15.18 14.23
C VAL A 417 14.86 16.31 14.94
N GLY A 418 15.04 16.17 16.25
CA GLY A 418 15.83 17.08 17.08
C GLY A 418 17.34 16.87 16.93
N SER A 419 18.14 17.72 17.60
CA SER A 419 19.60 17.54 17.64
C SER A 419 19.96 16.22 18.32
N GLY A 420 20.74 15.38 17.63
CA GLY A 420 21.15 14.06 18.13
C GLY A 420 20.13 12.93 17.91
N GLU A 421 18.92 13.24 17.47
CA GLU A 421 17.95 12.24 17.04
C GLU A 421 18.17 11.86 15.57
N ARG A 422 17.79 10.63 15.22
CA ARG A 422 17.96 10.05 13.87
C ARG A 422 16.62 9.75 13.22
N GLN A 423 16.58 9.77 11.90
CA GLN A 423 15.47 9.20 11.14
C GLN A 423 15.41 7.68 11.34
N GLY A 424 14.21 7.15 11.48
CA GLY A 424 13.93 5.71 11.53
C GLY A 424 12.54 5.45 12.09
N GLN A 425 12.24 6.04 13.25
CA GLN A 425 10.97 5.84 13.93
C GLN A 425 9.78 6.43 13.17
N GLN A 426 8.68 5.69 13.06
CA GLN A 426 7.48 6.12 12.33
C GLN A 426 6.65 7.10 13.18
N CYS A 427 7.04 8.38 13.14
CA CYS A 427 6.45 9.44 13.95
C CYS A 427 5.74 10.52 13.14
N ALA A 428 5.77 10.50 11.81
CA ALA A 428 5.14 11.49 10.91
C ALA A 428 3.91 10.92 10.18
N LEU A 429 3.05 11.79 9.64
CA LEU A 429 1.87 11.35 8.87
C LEU A 429 2.33 10.97 7.45
N PRO A 430 1.83 9.87 6.86
CA PRO A 430 0.93 8.85 7.40
C PRO A 430 1.64 7.71 8.13
N PHE A 431 2.97 7.70 8.15
CA PHE A 431 3.79 6.61 8.67
C PHE A 431 3.48 6.17 10.10
N ARG A 432 3.07 7.08 10.98
CA ARG A 432 2.76 6.80 12.39
C ARG A 432 1.69 5.74 12.63
N VAL A 433 0.90 5.41 11.60
CA VAL A 433 -0.04 4.28 11.62
C VAL A 433 0.69 2.94 11.87
N LEU A 434 1.96 2.84 11.48
CA LEU A 434 2.80 1.65 11.64
C LEU A 434 3.51 1.68 13.02
N PRO A 435 3.53 0.57 13.78
CA PRO A 435 4.15 0.50 15.11
C PRO A 435 5.62 0.06 15.14
N TRP A 436 6.28 -0.20 14.00
CA TRP A 436 7.70 -0.56 13.93
C TRP A 436 8.52 0.55 13.26
N ASP A 437 9.83 0.60 13.51
CA ASP A 437 10.74 1.52 12.83
C ASP A 437 10.86 1.23 11.32
N ALA A 438 11.21 2.24 10.52
CA ALA A 438 11.29 2.09 9.07
C ALA A 438 12.35 1.06 8.65
N GLU A 439 11.92 0.08 7.87
CA GLU A 439 12.77 -0.98 7.32
C GLU A 439 13.00 -0.78 5.81
N VAL A 440 12.29 0.18 5.19
CA VAL A 440 12.31 0.43 3.74
C VAL A 440 13.05 1.73 3.41
N HIS A 441 13.97 1.68 2.46
CA HIS A 441 14.72 2.81 1.90
C HIS A 441 14.36 3.01 0.42
N ALA A 442 14.93 4.02 -0.25
CA ALA A 442 14.68 4.24 -1.68
C ALA A 442 15.96 4.53 -2.47
N ALA A 443 16.20 3.75 -3.53
CA ALA A 443 17.17 4.05 -4.57
C ALA A 443 16.47 4.84 -5.69
N LEU A 444 16.92 6.07 -5.97
CA LEU A 444 16.27 6.98 -6.91
C LEU A 444 17.10 7.17 -8.17
N PHE A 445 16.48 6.97 -9.32
CA PHE A 445 17.01 7.32 -10.64
C PHE A 445 16.50 8.72 -11.01
N VAL A 446 17.36 9.72 -10.85
CA VAL A 446 17.06 11.14 -11.05
C VAL A 446 17.31 11.50 -12.51
N HIS A 447 16.25 11.93 -13.21
CA HIS A 447 16.29 12.17 -14.67
C HIS A 447 16.17 13.64 -15.06
N ARG A 448 15.25 14.39 -14.44
CA ARG A 448 14.88 15.77 -14.85
C ARG A 448 14.53 16.63 -13.64
N ILE A 449 15.51 16.84 -12.76
CA ILE A 449 15.39 17.77 -11.64
C ILE A 449 16.30 18.96 -11.89
N SER A 450 15.71 20.16 -11.98
CA SER A 450 16.47 21.38 -12.22
C SER A 450 17.48 21.62 -11.09
N GLY A 451 18.73 21.97 -11.44
CA GLY A 451 19.78 22.22 -10.44
C GLY A 451 20.36 20.97 -9.78
N LEU A 452 19.99 19.76 -10.21
CA LEU A 452 20.64 18.52 -9.78
C LEU A 452 21.16 17.71 -10.97
N PRO A 453 22.36 17.11 -10.86
CA PRO A 453 22.86 16.24 -11.92
C PRO A 453 22.00 14.99 -12.04
N LYS A 454 21.78 14.52 -13.28
CA LYS A 454 21.20 13.19 -13.50
C LYS A 454 22.07 12.12 -12.85
N GLY A 455 21.46 11.09 -12.29
CA GLY A 455 22.21 10.04 -11.64
C GLY A 455 21.39 9.10 -10.78
N LEU A 456 22.11 8.27 -10.04
CA LEU A 456 21.55 7.41 -9.01
C LEU A 456 21.77 8.05 -7.65
N TYR A 457 20.71 8.07 -6.85
CA TYR A 457 20.65 8.64 -5.52
C TYR A 457 20.06 7.60 -4.56
N PHE A 458 20.23 7.81 -3.26
CA PHE A 458 19.70 6.93 -2.23
C PHE A 458 19.18 7.74 -1.05
N LEU A 459 17.92 7.52 -0.69
CA LEU A 459 17.26 8.08 0.48
C LEU A 459 17.29 7.04 1.61
N VAL A 460 18.00 7.37 2.68
CA VAL A 460 18.16 6.50 3.85
C VAL A 460 17.10 6.86 4.88
N ARG A 461 15.97 6.17 4.86
CA ARG A 461 14.84 6.45 5.76
C ARG A 461 15.07 6.07 7.23
N ASN A 462 15.98 5.11 7.49
CA ASN A 462 16.46 4.76 8.82
C ASN A 462 17.98 4.87 8.85
N GLU A 463 18.51 5.83 9.59
CA GLU A 463 19.94 6.15 9.61
C GLU A 463 20.76 5.09 10.37
N GLU A 464 20.14 4.25 11.20
CA GLU A 464 20.83 3.12 11.82
C GLU A 464 21.29 2.09 10.79
N HIS A 465 20.58 1.99 9.67
CA HIS A 465 20.91 1.07 8.58
C HIS A 465 22.01 1.62 7.65
N PHE A 466 22.41 2.88 7.79
CA PHE A 466 23.34 3.55 6.86
C PHE A 466 24.65 2.76 6.67
N GLY A 467 25.28 2.34 7.76
CA GLY A 467 26.54 1.61 7.70
C GLY A 467 26.40 0.23 7.05
N ALA A 468 25.27 -0.46 7.24
CA ALA A 468 24.99 -1.74 6.60
C ALA A 468 24.77 -1.55 5.09
N LEU A 469 23.96 -0.57 4.70
CA LEU A 469 23.73 -0.21 3.30
C LEU A 469 25.03 0.11 2.56
N GLN A 470 25.92 0.93 3.14
CA GLN A 470 27.20 1.25 2.52
C GLN A 470 28.10 0.03 2.30
N ARG A 471 28.09 -0.94 3.21
CA ARG A 471 28.86 -2.19 3.08
C ARG A 471 28.26 -3.15 2.06
N ALA A 472 26.93 -3.27 2.05
CA ALA A 472 26.22 -4.20 1.17
C ALA A 472 26.19 -3.73 -0.29
N MET A 473 26.21 -2.42 -0.53
CA MET A 473 26.16 -1.83 -1.87
C MET A 473 27.53 -1.73 -2.54
N ARG A 474 27.55 -1.30 -3.80
CA ARG A 474 28.80 -1.10 -4.56
C ARG A 474 29.75 -0.14 -3.85
N GLN A 475 31.01 -0.56 -3.74
CA GLN A 475 32.06 0.20 -3.05
C GLN A 475 32.60 1.38 -3.88
N ASP A 476 32.25 1.48 -5.17
CA ASP A 476 32.58 2.64 -6.02
C ASP A 476 31.51 3.75 -5.98
N PHE A 477 30.46 3.61 -5.15
CA PHE A 477 29.49 4.68 -4.95
C PHE A 477 30.03 5.82 -4.10
N GLU A 478 29.68 7.05 -4.50
CA GLU A 478 30.24 8.27 -3.91
C GLU A 478 29.66 8.61 -2.53
N TRP A 479 28.40 8.26 -2.26
CA TRP A 479 27.67 8.62 -1.02
C TRP A 479 27.77 10.11 -0.64
N VAL A 480 27.64 11.00 -1.62
CA VAL A 480 27.79 12.46 -1.43
C VAL A 480 26.44 13.14 -1.26
N ARG A 481 26.26 13.97 -0.23
CA ARG A 481 25.04 14.78 -0.10
C ARG A 481 24.91 15.74 -1.28
N PRO A 482 23.75 15.81 -1.95
CA PRO A 482 23.58 16.68 -3.09
C PRO A 482 23.51 18.16 -2.70
N GLU A 483 23.79 19.03 -3.67
CA GLU A 483 23.81 20.48 -3.46
C GLU A 483 22.43 21.00 -3.03
N GLY A 484 22.42 21.91 -2.05
CA GLY A 484 21.20 22.49 -1.50
C GLY A 484 20.29 21.50 -0.77
N CYS A 485 20.75 20.27 -0.51
CA CYS A 485 20.00 19.27 0.23
C CYS A 485 19.84 19.72 1.70
N PRO A 486 18.63 19.71 2.26
CA PRO A 486 18.40 20.03 3.66
C PRO A 486 19.17 19.10 4.60
N ASP A 487 19.65 19.64 5.73
CA ASP A 487 20.41 18.85 6.70
C ASP A 487 19.60 17.70 7.31
N SER A 488 18.29 17.86 7.45
CA SER A 488 17.39 16.82 7.94
C SER A 488 17.05 15.75 6.90
N LEU A 489 17.52 15.88 5.65
CA LEU A 489 17.24 14.93 4.56
C LEU A 489 18.47 14.03 4.33
N PRO A 490 18.45 12.75 4.78
CA PRO A 490 19.53 11.78 4.56
C PRO A 490 19.50 11.22 3.12
N LEU A 491 19.72 12.11 2.16
CA LEU A 491 19.79 11.81 0.73
C LEU A 491 21.24 11.90 0.24
N TYR A 492 21.66 10.89 -0.51
CA TYR A 492 23.02 10.77 -1.03
C TYR A 492 23.01 10.48 -2.53
N ARG A 493 23.80 11.22 -3.30
CA ARG A 493 24.11 10.89 -4.69
C ARG A 493 25.18 9.79 -4.71
N LEU A 494 24.86 8.68 -5.37
CA LEU A 494 25.73 7.52 -5.50
C LEU A 494 26.61 7.59 -6.74
N MET A 495 26.06 8.05 -7.86
CA MET A 495 26.78 8.21 -9.13
C MET A 495 26.11 9.25 -10.03
N LYS A 496 26.89 9.99 -10.83
CA LYS A 496 26.35 10.81 -11.94
C LYS A 496 26.20 9.97 -13.20
N GLY A 497 25.21 10.31 -14.01
CA GLY A 497 25.02 9.70 -15.33
C GLY A 497 23.55 9.64 -15.73
N ASP A 498 23.30 9.59 -17.03
CA ASP A 498 21.94 9.41 -17.54
C ASP A 498 21.47 7.96 -17.31
N CYS A 499 20.59 7.79 -16.34
CA CYS A 499 20.06 6.48 -15.95
C CYS A 499 18.67 6.20 -16.54
N GLN A 500 18.16 7.00 -17.48
CA GLN A 500 16.81 6.84 -18.03
C GLN A 500 16.60 5.47 -18.65
N ARG A 501 17.51 5.06 -19.54
CA ARG A 501 17.43 3.75 -20.21
C ARG A 501 17.56 2.61 -19.20
N LEU A 502 18.43 2.76 -18.21
CA LEU A 502 18.61 1.76 -17.16
C LEU A 502 17.32 1.58 -16.34
N ALA A 503 16.72 2.69 -15.89
CA ALA A 503 15.46 2.69 -15.14
C ALA A 503 14.33 2.00 -15.92
N MET A 504 14.16 2.32 -17.21
CA MET A 504 13.21 1.59 -18.08
C MET A 504 13.52 0.09 -18.11
N GLN A 505 14.77 -0.31 -18.33
CA GLN A 505 15.14 -1.71 -18.47
C GLN A 505 14.85 -2.52 -17.21
N ILE A 506 15.29 -2.04 -16.04
CA ILE A 506 15.08 -2.75 -14.77
C ILE A 506 13.60 -2.77 -14.35
N SER A 507 12.81 -1.78 -14.76
CA SER A 507 11.35 -1.75 -14.54
C SER A 507 10.58 -2.52 -15.62
N CYS A 508 11.02 -3.73 -15.98
CA CYS A 508 10.39 -4.57 -17.01
C CYS A 508 10.23 -3.91 -18.39
N PHE A 509 11.17 -3.06 -18.80
CA PHE A 509 11.12 -2.29 -20.05
C PHE A 509 9.94 -1.29 -20.13
N GLN A 510 9.41 -0.85 -19.00
CA GLN A 510 8.32 0.13 -18.97
C GLN A 510 8.87 1.54 -19.14
N GLU A 511 8.53 2.19 -20.26
CA GLU A 511 9.03 3.54 -20.63
C GLU A 511 8.74 4.60 -19.56
N ILE A 512 7.62 4.45 -18.85
CA ILE A 512 7.18 5.36 -17.78
C ILE A 512 8.24 5.57 -16.68
N ALA A 513 9.12 4.58 -16.43
CA ALA A 513 10.21 4.70 -15.47
C ALA A 513 11.34 5.65 -15.95
N SER A 514 11.45 5.86 -17.27
CA SER A 514 12.43 6.76 -17.88
C SER A 514 11.88 8.14 -18.25
N HIS A 515 10.56 8.24 -18.42
CA HIS A 515 9.87 9.47 -18.82
C HIS A 515 9.51 10.38 -17.64
N GLY A 516 9.45 9.86 -16.41
CA GLY A 516 9.26 10.67 -15.21
C GLY A 516 10.41 11.66 -14.95
N CYS A 517 10.19 12.59 -14.02
CA CYS A 517 11.25 13.45 -13.49
C CYS A 517 12.27 12.64 -12.69
N PHE A 518 11.79 11.63 -11.96
CA PHE A 518 12.59 10.58 -11.36
C PHE A 518 11.76 9.30 -11.24
N SER A 519 12.46 8.17 -11.07
CA SER A 519 11.87 6.89 -10.67
C SER A 519 12.65 6.34 -9.49
N LEU A 520 12.11 5.34 -8.79
CA LEU A 520 12.79 4.74 -7.66
C LEU A 520 12.43 3.27 -7.48
N GLY A 521 13.35 2.53 -6.86
CA GLY A 521 13.12 1.23 -6.27
C GLY A 521 13.21 1.32 -4.75
N MET A 522 12.20 0.79 -4.06
CA MET A 522 12.15 0.69 -2.61
C MET A 522 12.92 -0.56 -2.17
N VAL A 523 13.87 -0.39 -1.26
CA VAL A 523 14.83 -1.43 -0.83
C VAL A 523 14.66 -1.64 0.67
N ALA A 524 14.28 -2.85 1.07
CA ALA A 524 14.01 -3.19 2.47
C ALA A 524 15.17 -3.96 3.12
N ARG A 525 15.45 -3.69 4.40
CA ARG A 525 16.20 -4.62 5.27
C ARG A 525 15.35 -5.87 5.43
N PHE A 526 15.79 -6.98 4.83
CA PHE A 526 14.91 -8.11 4.51
C PHE A 526 15.17 -9.32 5.42
N GLU A 527 16.15 -10.16 5.10
CA GLU A 527 16.41 -11.40 5.85
C GLU A 527 16.71 -11.15 7.33
N PRO A 528 17.53 -10.15 7.71
CA PRO A 528 17.75 -9.82 9.12
C PRO A 528 16.44 -9.48 9.86
N LEU A 529 15.50 -8.78 9.21
CA LEU A 529 14.23 -8.45 9.84
C LEU A 529 13.36 -9.68 10.09
N LEU A 530 13.29 -10.58 9.11
CA LEU A 530 12.53 -11.83 9.23
C LEU A 530 13.12 -12.74 10.32
N HIS A 531 14.44 -12.74 10.46
CA HIS A 531 15.13 -13.45 11.53
C HIS A 531 14.90 -12.79 12.90
N ASP A 532 15.06 -11.47 13.00
CA ASP A 532 15.01 -10.73 14.27
C ASP A 532 13.60 -10.64 14.86
N LYS A 533 12.57 -10.48 14.00
CA LYS A 533 11.17 -10.27 14.44
C LYS A 533 10.23 -11.43 14.09
N GLY A 534 10.54 -12.22 13.07
CA GLY A 534 9.74 -13.34 12.59
C GLY A 534 9.17 -13.12 11.18
N GLU A 535 8.77 -14.22 10.54
CA GLU A 535 8.32 -14.22 9.13
C GLU A 535 7.07 -13.39 8.86
N TRP A 536 6.25 -13.16 9.88
CA TRP A 536 5.07 -12.29 9.82
C TRP A 536 5.41 -10.84 9.47
N MET A 537 6.68 -10.42 9.56
CA MET A 537 7.14 -9.13 9.04
C MET A 537 7.16 -9.06 7.51
N TYR A 538 7.12 -10.20 6.80
CA TYR A 538 7.15 -10.20 5.34
C TYR A 538 6.00 -9.38 4.72
N PRO A 539 4.70 -9.63 5.03
CA PRO A 539 3.60 -8.74 4.63
C PRO A 539 3.82 -7.27 4.99
N ARG A 540 4.33 -6.99 6.19
CA ARG A 540 4.49 -5.64 6.76
C ARG A 540 5.51 -4.79 6.02
N LEU A 541 6.55 -5.41 5.45
CA LEU A 541 7.47 -4.72 4.53
C LEU A 541 6.72 -4.18 3.29
N PHE A 542 5.78 -4.96 2.74
CA PHE A 542 4.96 -4.52 1.61
C PHE A 542 3.95 -3.45 2.06
N TRP A 543 3.43 -3.52 3.29
CA TRP A 543 2.58 -2.45 3.84
C TRP A 543 3.36 -1.14 3.93
N GLU A 544 4.60 -1.15 4.43
CA GLU A 544 5.44 0.04 4.51
C GLU A 544 5.74 0.63 3.12
N THR A 545 6.05 -0.20 2.13
CA THR A 545 6.22 0.28 0.74
C THR A 545 4.92 0.88 0.15
N GLY A 546 3.75 0.34 0.51
CA GLY A 546 2.45 0.89 0.11
C GLY A 546 2.17 2.24 0.77
N VAL A 547 2.51 2.40 2.05
CA VAL A 547 2.42 3.69 2.76
C VAL A 547 3.32 4.73 2.10
N LEU A 548 4.59 4.39 1.84
CA LEU A 548 5.54 5.25 1.13
C LEU A 548 5.05 5.59 -0.29
N GLY A 549 4.51 4.59 -1.00
CA GLY A 549 3.90 4.78 -2.31
C GLY A 549 2.73 5.76 -2.27
N GLN A 550 1.87 5.67 -1.25
CA GLN A 550 0.73 6.57 -1.07
C GLN A 550 1.20 8.01 -0.83
N VAL A 551 2.27 8.23 -0.07
CA VAL A 551 2.88 9.55 0.11
C VAL A 551 3.30 10.13 -1.24
N LEU A 552 4.09 9.40 -2.03
CA LEU A 552 4.55 9.86 -3.35
C LEU A 552 3.38 10.23 -4.26
N TYR A 553 2.31 9.45 -4.19
CA TYR A 553 1.06 9.63 -4.90
C TYR A 553 0.36 10.95 -4.54
N LEU A 554 0.20 11.23 -3.25
CA LEU A 554 -0.48 12.42 -2.75
C LEU A 554 0.38 13.68 -2.98
N GLU A 555 1.68 13.61 -2.67
CA GLU A 555 2.64 14.68 -2.88
C GLU A 555 2.70 15.10 -4.36
N ALA A 556 2.84 14.13 -5.27
CA ALA A 556 2.88 14.42 -6.70
C ALA A 556 1.62 15.17 -7.15
N HIS A 557 0.44 14.75 -6.69
CA HIS A 557 -0.81 15.43 -7.02
C HIS A 557 -0.89 16.83 -6.40
N ALA A 558 -0.44 17.01 -5.16
CA ALA A 558 -0.41 18.30 -4.47
C ALA A 558 0.53 19.31 -5.17
N PHE A 559 1.61 18.85 -5.81
CA PHE A 559 2.46 19.67 -6.69
C PHE A 559 1.90 19.85 -8.11
N GLY A 560 0.80 19.16 -8.44
CA GLY A 560 0.15 19.28 -9.75
C GLY A 560 0.73 18.40 -10.85
N ILE A 561 1.51 17.38 -10.49
CA ILE A 561 2.00 16.34 -11.38
C ILE A 561 1.34 15.01 -10.99
N SER A 562 1.91 13.88 -11.42
CA SER A 562 1.39 12.56 -11.10
C SER A 562 2.49 11.58 -10.76
N ALA A 563 2.07 10.44 -10.25
CA ALA A 563 2.97 9.34 -9.96
C ALA A 563 2.30 8.02 -10.30
N THR A 564 3.09 6.95 -10.34
CA THR A 564 2.61 5.59 -10.60
C THR A 564 3.48 4.56 -9.90
N GLY A 565 2.83 3.66 -9.18
CA GLY A 565 3.45 2.43 -8.68
C GLY A 565 3.74 1.44 -9.79
N ILE A 566 4.90 0.82 -9.72
CA ILE A 566 5.41 -0.14 -10.69
C ILE A 566 5.64 -1.47 -9.96
N GLY A 567 4.70 -2.39 -10.13
CA GLY A 567 4.78 -3.73 -9.54
C GLY A 567 5.65 -4.72 -10.33
N CYS A 568 5.99 -4.40 -11.59
CA CYS A 568 6.88 -5.21 -12.44
C CYS A 568 8.25 -4.56 -12.56
N TYR A 569 9.24 -5.23 -11.99
CA TYR A 569 10.66 -4.91 -12.10
C TYR A 569 11.46 -6.21 -12.06
N PHE A 570 12.65 -6.23 -12.62
CA PHE A 570 13.57 -7.36 -12.55
C PHE A 570 14.35 -7.28 -11.24
N ASP A 571 13.90 -8.00 -10.22
CA ASP A 571 14.40 -7.94 -8.84
C ASP A 571 15.94 -8.00 -8.77
N ASP A 572 16.56 -9.01 -9.39
CA ASP A 572 18.02 -9.20 -9.32
C ASP A 572 18.79 -8.20 -10.19
N ALA A 573 18.20 -7.68 -11.27
CA ALA A 573 18.84 -6.64 -12.07
C ALA A 573 18.96 -5.32 -11.29
N VAL A 574 17.99 -5.03 -10.41
CA VAL A 574 18.06 -3.91 -9.48
C VAL A 574 19.20 -4.14 -8.48
N HIS A 575 19.36 -5.37 -7.99
CA HIS A 575 20.44 -5.72 -7.07
C HIS A 575 21.80 -5.59 -7.72
N GLU A 576 21.98 -6.03 -8.96
CA GLU A 576 23.20 -5.85 -9.75
C GLU A 576 23.57 -4.37 -9.91
N VAL A 577 22.58 -3.49 -10.16
CA VAL A 577 22.80 -2.04 -10.25
C VAL A 577 23.33 -1.48 -8.93
N LEU A 578 22.75 -1.92 -7.81
CA LEU A 578 23.08 -1.45 -6.46
C LEU A 578 24.28 -2.16 -5.82
N GLY A 579 24.68 -3.32 -6.36
CA GLY A 579 25.74 -4.19 -5.81
C GLY A 579 25.29 -5.13 -4.71
N LEU A 580 23.99 -5.28 -4.46
CA LEU A 580 23.43 -6.19 -3.46
C LEU A 580 23.61 -7.65 -3.95
N ARG A 581 23.96 -8.57 -3.05
CA ARG A 581 24.37 -9.95 -3.43
C ARG A 581 23.58 -11.04 -2.72
N ASP A 582 23.00 -10.75 -1.58
CA ASP A 582 22.33 -11.69 -0.70
C ASP A 582 20.91 -11.20 -0.38
N LEU A 583 20.31 -11.76 0.66
CA LEU A 583 18.96 -11.40 1.13
C LEU A 583 18.98 -10.35 2.24
N GLU A 584 20.13 -9.72 2.56
CA GLU A 584 20.21 -8.68 3.60
C GLU A 584 19.29 -7.50 3.25
N PHE A 585 19.34 -7.09 1.98
CA PHE A 585 18.47 -6.04 1.44
C PHE A 585 17.80 -6.50 0.15
N GLN A 586 16.47 -6.33 0.03
CA GLN A 586 15.71 -6.73 -1.16
C GLN A 586 14.87 -5.58 -1.72
N SER A 587 14.74 -5.51 -3.05
CA SER A 587 13.86 -4.55 -3.73
C SER A 587 12.42 -5.06 -3.73
N LEU A 588 11.48 -4.24 -3.25
CA LEU A 588 10.11 -4.67 -3.00
C LEU A 588 9.06 -3.94 -3.84
N TYR A 589 9.26 -2.66 -4.17
CA TYR A 589 8.30 -1.87 -4.94
C TYR A 589 8.98 -0.78 -5.73
N HIS A 590 8.50 -0.47 -6.94
CA HIS A 590 9.06 0.61 -7.74
C HIS A 590 8.03 1.71 -7.96
N PHE A 591 8.49 2.91 -8.27
CA PHE A 591 7.65 4.08 -8.47
C PHE A 591 8.24 5.02 -9.52
N THR A 592 7.39 5.81 -10.16
CA THR A 592 7.79 6.90 -11.05
C THR A 592 6.96 8.14 -10.75
N VAL A 593 7.58 9.31 -10.84
CA VAL A 593 6.95 10.61 -10.55
C VAL A 593 7.28 11.57 -11.68
N GLY A 594 6.27 12.23 -12.23
CA GLY A 594 6.42 13.15 -13.35
C GLY A 594 5.09 13.71 -13.85
N SER A 595 5.16 14.50 -14.91
CA SER A 595 3.97 15.03 -15.57
C SER A 595 3.29 13.93 -16.40
N PRO A 596 1.99 13.68 -16.19
CA PRO A 596 1.28 12.60 -16.88
C PRO A 596 0.95 12.98 -18.33
N VAL A 597 0.85 11.98 -19.20
CA VAL A 597 0.11 12.12 -20.47
C VAL A 597 -1.37 11.88 -20.20
N LEU A 598 -2.22 12.82 -20.60
CA LEU A 598 -3.68 12.70 -20.44
C LEU A 598 -4.30 12.09 -21.70
N ASP A 599 -5.09 11.03 -21.53
CA ASP A 599 -5.88 10.44 -22.62
C ASP A 599 -7.29 11.03 -22.60
N GLU A 600 -7.52 12.03 -23.46
CA GLU A 600 -8.80 12.75 -23.59
C GLU A 600 -9.96 11.86 -24.08
N ARG A 601 -9.67 10.66 -24.59
CA ARG A 601 -10.70 9.70 -25.02
C ARG A 601 -11.37 8.98 -23.85
N ILE A 602 -10.80 9.06 -22.65
CA ILE A 602 -11.32 8.40 -21.45
C ILE A 602 -12.23 9.37 -20.69
N MET A 603 -13.53 9.08 -20.70
CA MET A 603 -14.50 9.86 -19.95
C MET A 603 -14.38 9.59 -18.45
N SER A 604 -14.56 10.63 -17.65
CA SER A 604 -14.64 10.54 -16.18
C SER A 604 -16.08 10.76 -15.73
N LEU A 605 -16.59 9.84 -14.91
CA LEU A 605 -17.93 9.87 -14.33
C LEU A 605 -17.83 10.00 -12.79
N PRO A 606 -18.85 10.57 -12.12
CA PRO A 606 -18.85 10.71 -10.66
C PRO A 606 -18.83 9.34 -9.99
N ALA A 607 -18.25 9.26 -8.80
CA ALA A 607 -18.21 8.03 -8.02
C ALA A 607 -19.62 7.54 -7.61
N TYR A 608 -20.48 8.50 -7.22
CA TYR A 608 -21.83 8.26 -6.71
C TYR A 608 -22.79 9.39 -7.17
N PRO A 609 -24.05 9.06 -7.53
CA PRO A 609 -24.44 7.73 -7.97
C PRO A 609 -23.58 7.32 -9.17
N GLY A 610 -23.10 6.07 -9.15
CA GLY A 610 -22.32 5.52 -10.25
C GLY A 610 -23.19 5.26 -11.49
N PRO A 611 -22.59 4.89 -12.64
CA PRO A 611 -23.36 4.40 -13.77
C PRO A 611 -24.20 3.18 -13.36
N GLY A 612 -25.49 3.14 -13.74
CA GLY A 612 -26.42 2.04 -13.44
C GLY A 612 -26.14 0.73 -14.18
N ILE A 613 -24.90 0.50 -14.56
CA ILE A 613 -24.44 -0.70 -15.25
C ILE A 613 -23.87 -1.65 -14.18
N ASP A 614 -24.39 -2.87 -14.13
CA ASP A 614 -23.73 -3.96 -13.40
C ASP A 614 -22.44 -4.32 -14.16
N ALA A 615 -21.35 -3.69 -13.75
CA ALA A 615 -20.00 -3.92 -14.24
C ALA A 615 -19.50 -5.33 -13.91
#